data_AF-A0A418AZ22-F1
#
_entry.id   AF-A0A418AZ22-F1
#
_cell.length_a   1.000
_cell.length_b   1.000
_cell.length_c   1.000
_cell.angle_alpha   90.00
_cell.angle_beta   90.00
_cell.angle_gamma   90.00
#
_symmetry.space_group_name_H-M   'P 1'
#
loop_
_entity.id
_entity.type
_entity.pdbx_description
1 polymer ?
#
loop_
_entity_poly.entity_id
_entity_poly.type
_entity_poly.pdbx_seq_one_letter_code
_entity_poly.pdbx_strand_id
1 'polypeptide(L)'
;MQTTVHLCVGTLELKSADPAKRGTSRAESLAMLEFLRIPDNFALMTGQASKGKSMKGGQRLTKTYGHALMADYVNMVVHDSTRTWTTQDAKSRKLNA
;
A
#
# COMPACT_ATOMS: atom_id res chain seq x y z
N MET A 1 -10.03 -19.42 54.09
CA MET A 1 -9.10 -20.08 53.15
C MET A 1 -9.49 -19.63 51.76
N GLN A 2 -8.72 -18.73 51.17
CA GLN A 2 -9.09 -18.03 49.94
C GLN A 2 -8.40 -18.72 48.77
N THR A 3 -9.21 -19.23 47.84
CA THR A 3 -8.77 -19.97 46.66
C THR A 3 -8.30 -19.00 45.58
N THR A 4 -7.00 -18.96 45.32
CA THR A 4 -6.41 -18.21 44.20
C THR A 4 -6.62 -19.00 42.91
N VAL A 5 -7.45 -18.48 42.00
CA VAL A 5 -7.54 -18.94 40.62
C VAL A 5 -6.45 -18.25 39.79
N HIS A 6 -5.45 -19.01 39.37
CA HIS A 6 -4.46 -18.54 38.40
C HIS A 6 -5.11 -18.46 37.01
N LEU A 7 -5.51 -17.25 36.62
CA LEU A 7 -5.93 -16.94 35.26
C LEU A 7 -4.68 -16.76 34.40
N CYS A 8 -4.22 -17.82 33.74
CA CYS A 8 -3.22 -17.73 32.68
C CYS A 8 -3.85 -17.13 31.43
N VAL A 9 -4.03 -15.80 31.42
CA VAL A 9 -4.26 -15.08 30.17
C VAL A 9 -2.89 -14.94 29.52
N GLY A 10 -2.61 -15.80 28.54
CA GLY A 10 -1.42 -15.68 27.71
C GLY A 10 -1.41 -14.31 27.06
N THR A 11 -0.56 -13.42 27.56
CA THR A 11 -0.17 -12.20 26.88
C THR A 11 0.52 -12.62 25.59
N LEU A 12 -0.22 -12.66 24.49
CA LEU A 12 0.36 -12.53 23.16
C LEU A 12 0.99 -11.14 23.14
N GLU A 13 2.27 -11.09 23.50
CA GLU A 13 3.16 -9.96 23.21
C GLU A 13 3.00 -9.65 21.72
N LEU A 14 2.24 -8.59 21.43
CA LEU A 14 2.18 -7.96 20.12
C LEU A 14 3.57 -7.36 19.89
N LYS A 15 4.49 -8.22 19.46
CA LYS A 15 5.80 -7.84 18.96
C LYS A 15 5.54 -6.77 17.92
N SER A 16 5.93 -5.53 18.22
CA SER A 16 5.71 -4.39 17.34
C SER A 16 6.45 -4.68 16.04
N ALA A 17 5.72 -5.24 15.07
CA ALA A 17 6.25 -5.44 13.74
C ALA A 17 6.59 -4.06 13.21
N ASP A 18 7.90 -3.77 13.10
CA ASP A 18 8.44 -2.57 12.48
C ASP A 18 7.53 -2.22 11.30
N PRO A 19 6.80 -1.08 11.32
CA PRO A 19 5.94 -0.72 10.20
C PRO A 19 6.76 -0.66 8.89
N ALA A 20 8.07 -0.41 9.00
CA ALA A 20 9.03 -0.45 7.90
C ALA A 20 9.30 -1.84 7.29
N LYS A 21 8.96 -2.95 7.97
CA LYS A 21 9.24 -4.34 7.52
C LYS A 21 7.98 -5.15 7.21
N ARG A 22 6.78 -4.59 7.34
CA ARG A 22 5.55 -5.30 6.96
C ARG A 22 5.54 -5.52 5.44
N GLY A 23 5.56 -6.79 5.03
CA GLY A 23 5.51 -7.20 3.63
C GLY A 23 4.24 -6.72 2.92
N THR A 24 4.19 -6.90 1.61
CA THR A 24 2.92 -6.74 0.87
C THR A 24 2.09 -8.01 1.04
N SER A 25 0.87 -7.90 1.55
CA SER A 25 -0.06 -9.02 1.65
C SER A 25 -0.53 -9.49 0.26
N ARG A 26 -1.16 -10.65 0.19
CA ARG A 26 -1.72 -11.14 -1.08
C ARG A 26 -2.83 -10.23 -1.61
N ALA A 27 -3.69 -9.71 -0.74
CA ALA A 27 -4.77 -8.80 -1.14
C ALA A 27 -4.22 -7.47 -1.66
N GLU A 28 -3.23 -6.90 -0.97
CA GLU A 28 -2.53 -5.68 -1.42
C GLU A 28 -1.85 -5.92 -2.78
N SER A 29 -1.22 -7.08 -2.97
CA SER A 29 -0.57 -7.43 -4.24
C SER A 29 -1.57 -7.52 -5.40
N LEU A 30 -2.75 -8.10 -5.16
CA LEU A 30 -3.82 -8.16 -6.16
C LEU A 30 -4.36 -6.77 -6.50
N ALA A 31 -4.60 -5.92 -5.50
CA ALA A 31 -5.05 -4.55 -5.71
C ALA A 31 -4.00 -3.72 -6.50
N MET A 32 -2.70 -3.90 -6.21
CA MET A 32 -1.63 -3.28 -7.00
C MET A 32 -1.67 -3.73 -8.47
N LEU A 33 -1.87 -5.03 -8.73
CA LEU A 33 -1.98 -5.56 -10.09
C LEU A 33 -3.22 -5.03 -10.82
N GLU A 34 -4.36 -4.91 -10.13
CA GLU A 34 -5.58 -4.32 -10.69
C GLU A 34 -5.40 -2.85 -11.05
N PHE A 35 -4.74 -2.07 -10.19
CA PHE A 35 -4.39 -0.69 -10.48
C PHE A 35 -3.55 -0.56 -11.76
N LEU A 36 -2.59 -1.47 -11.96
CA LEU A 36 -1.67 -1.50 -13.11
C LEU A 36 -2.30 -2.06 -14.39
N ARG A 37 -3.45 -2.74 -14.31
CA ARG A 37 -4.19 -3.17 -15.52
C ARG A 37 -4.74 -1.99 -16.31
N ILE A 38 -4.95 -0.84 -15.66
CA ILE A 38 -5.41 0.38 -16.33
C ILE A 38 -4.20 1.00 -17.07
N PRO A 39 -4.23 1.12 -18.41
CA PRO A 39 -3.07 1.58 -19.18
C PRO A 39 -2.53 2.95 -18.76
N ASP A 40 -3.42 3.88 -18.40
CA ASP A 40 -3.03 5.21 -17.94
C ASP A 40 -2.25 5.17 -16.62
N ASN A 41 -2.70 4.35 -15.67
CA ASN A 41 -2.02 4.13 -14.39
C ASN A 41 -0.66 3.46 -14.60
N PHE A 42 -0.59 2.46 -15.49
CA PHE A 42 0.67 1.83 -15.86
C PHE A 42 1.65 2.82 -16.50
N ALA A 43 1.18 3.64 -17.45
CA ALA A 43 1.98 4.69 -18.07
C ALA A 43 2.48 5.71 -17.03
N LEU A 44 1.65 6.07 -16.05
CA LEU A 44 2.02 6.94 -14.94
C LEU A 44 3.12 6.32 -14.07
N MET A 45 2.99 5.04 -13.71
CA MET A 45 3.94 4.31 -12.86
C MET A 45 5.28 4.04 -13.55
N THR A 46 5.28 3.86 -14.87
CA THR A 46 6.49 3.65 -15.67
C THR A 46 7.15 4.94 -16.15
N GLY A 47 6.57 6.11 -15.81
CA GLY A 47 7.04 7.41 -16.27
C GLY A 47 6.79 7.69 -17.76
N GLN A 48 6.15 6.76 -18.47
CA GLN A 48 5.76 6.94 -19.88
C GLN A 48 4.64 7.96 -20.05
N ALA A 49 3.82 8.23 -19.03
CA ALA A 49 2.78 9.26 -19.06
C ALA A 49 3.34 10.68 -19.34
N SER A 50 4.63 10.88 -19.08
CA SER A 50 5.33 12.13 -19.37
C SER A 50 5.79 12.26 -20.82
N LYS A 51 5.84 11.16 -21.59
CA LYS A 51 6.09 11.15 -23.04
C LYS A 51 4.79 11.43 -23.78
N GLY A 52 4.27 12.66 -23.66
CA GLY A 52 3.13 13.05 -24.50
C GLY A 52 2.24 14.10 -23.89
N LYS A 53 1.27 13.73 -23.05
CA LYS A 53 0.06 14.57 -22.91
C LYS A 53 -0.70 14.46 -21.58
N SER A 54 -0.30 13.61 -20.62
CA SER A 54 -1.08 13.45 -19.39
C SER A 54 -0.81 14.60 -18.42
N MET A 55 -1.57 15.69 -18.59
CA MET A 55 -1.64 16.82 -17.69
C MET A 55 -2.96 16.79 -16.91
N LYS A 56 -2.92 17.10 -15.62
CA LYS A 56 -4.12 17.42 -14.84
C LYS A 56 -4.00 18.86 -14.39
N GLY A 57 -4.96 19.71 -14.80
CA GLY A 57 -4.91 21.15 -14.52
C GLY A 57 -3.66 21.86 -15.06
N GLY A 58 -3.11 21.41 -16.20
CA GLY A 58 -1.89 21.98 -16.79
C GLY A 58 -0.58 21.53 -16.15
N GLN A 59 -0.63 20.74 -15.07
CA GLN A 59 0.57 20.19 -14.44
C GLN A 59 0.88 18.78 -14.98
N ARG A 60 2.14 18.54 -15.34
CA ARG A 60 2.62 17.22 -15.75
C ARG A 60 2.41 16.23 -14.62
N LEU A 61 1.69 15.15 -14.90
CA LEU A 61 1.56 14.06 -13.95
C LEU A 61 2.91 13.35 -13.79
N THR A 62 3.40 13.28 -12.55
CA THR A 62 4.71 12.73 -12.23
C THR A 62 4.58 11.27 -11.80
N LYS A 63 5.69 10.52 -11.86
CA LYS A 63 5.76 9.17 -11.28
C LYS A 63 5.39 9.17 -9.79
N THR A 64 5.75 10.23 -9.05
CA THR A 64 5.38 10.39 -7.63
C THR A 64 3.86 10.46 -7.45
N TYR A 65 3.15 11.15 -8.33
CA TYR A 65 1.69 11.20 -8.31
C TYR A 65 1.06 9.81 -8.51
N GLY A 66 1.62 9.00 -9.41
CA GLY A 66 1.19 7.61 -9.61
C GLY A 66 1.30 6.75 -8.33
N HIS A 67 2.37 6.92 -7.54
CA HIS A 67 2.52 6.20 -6.28
C HIS A 67 1.48 6.62 -5.22
N ALA A 68 1.10 7.90 -5.18
CA ALA A 68 0.04 8.36 -4.29
C ALA A 68 -1.30 7.73 -4.66
N LEU A 69 -1.65 7.75 -5.96
CA LEU A 69 -2.86 7.10 -6.47
C LEU A 69 -2.89 5.60 -6.19
N MET A 70 -1.76 4.91 -6.31
CA MET A 70 -1.66 3.48 -5.99
C MET A 70 -1.92 3.23 -4.50
N ALA A 71 -1.35 4.04 -3.62
CA ALA A 71 -1.57 3.91 -2.17
C ALA A 71 -3.05 4.12 -1.83
N ASP A 72 -3.67 5.16 -2.37
CA ASP A 72 -5.11 5.44 -2.17
C ASP A 72 -5.98 4.28 -2.67
N TYR A 73 -5.66 3.72 -3.85
CA TYR A 73 -6.39 2.60 -4.42
C TYR A 73 -6.28 1.34 -3.58
N VAL A 74 -5.08 0.98 -3.10
CA VAL A 74 -4.88 -0.18 -2.22
C VAL A 74 -5.66 -0.02 -0.92
N ASN A 75 -5.63 1.17 -0.31
CA ASN A 75 -6.41 1.46 0.91
C ASN A 75 -7.91 1.30 0.68
N MET A 76 -8.41 1.79 -0.45
CA MET A 76 -9.82 1.69 -0.81
C MET A 76 -10.26 0.23 -1.02
N VAL A 77 -9.47 -0.59 -1.71
CA VAL A 77 -9.84 -1.97 -2.07
C VAL A 77 -9.66 -2.94 -0.91
N VAL A 78 -8.55 -2.86 -0.18
CA VAL A 78 -8.22 -3.82 0.89
C VAL A 78 -8.97 -3.50 2.18
N HIS A 79 -9.29 -2.23 2.43
CA HIS A 79 -10.05 -1.74 3.57
C HIS A 79 -9.60 -2.34 4.93
N ASP A 80 -8.28 -2.46 5.11
CA ASP A 80 -7.65 -2.94 6.34
C ASP A 80 -7.48 -1.79 7.33
N SER A 81 -8.20 -1.85 8.46
CA SER A 81 -8.14 -0.82 9.50
C SER A 81 -6.83 -0.81 10.30
N THR A 82 -5.99 -1.84 10.16
CA THR A 82 -4.73 -1.99 10.91
C THR A 82 -3.52 -1.41 10.18
N ARG A 83 -3.67 -1.09 8.89
CA ARG A 83 -2.60 -0.54 8.06
C ARG A 83 -3.17 0.35 6.96
N THR A 84 -2.61 1.56 6.87
CA THR A 84 -2.84 2.47 5.74
C THR A 84 -1.58 2.58 4.90
N TRP A 85 -1.68 2.30 3.61
CA TRP A 85 -0.61 2.54 2.65
C TRP A 85 -0.35 4.03 2.47
N THR A 86 0.92 4.40 2.55
CA THR A 86 1.41 5.72 2.18
C THR A 86 2.01 5.70 0.78
N THR A 87 2.25 6.88 0.21
CA THR A 87 3.04 7.02 -1.03
C THR A 87 4.42 6.37 -0.91
N GLN A 88 5.00 6.33 0.29
CA GLN A 88 6.29 5.69 0.52
C GLN A 88 6.19 4.16 0.47
N ASP A 89 5.12 3.56 1.00
CA ASP A 89 4.86 2.13 0.85
C ASP A 89 4.83 1.76 -0.64
N ALA A 90 4.04 2.48 -1.44
CA ALA A 90 3.95 2.28 -2.89
C ALA A 90 5.32 2.46 -3.58
N LYS A 91 6.10 3.48 -3.20
CA LYS A 91 7.43 3.74 -3.77
C LYS A 91 8.46 2.66 -3.41
N SER A 92 8.36 2.08 -2.21
CA SER A 92 9.29 1.06 -1.71
C SER A 92 9.14 -0.28 -2.44
N ARG A 93 7.99 -0.53 -3.08
CA ARG A 93 7.74 -1.78 -3.79
C ARG A 93 8.38 -1.70 -5.18
N LYS A 94 9.34 -2.58 -5.43
CA LYS A 94 9.82 -2.86 -6.78
C LYS A 94 8.72 -3.60 -7.51
N LEU A 95 7.96 -2.87 -8.33
CA LEU A 95 7.17 -3.48 -9.39
C LEU A 95 8.19 -4.07 -10.37
N ASN A 96 8.48 -5.36 -10.27
CA ASN A 96 9.14 -6.09 -11.33
C ASN A 96 8.12 -6.19 -12.47
N ALA A 97 8.08 -5.17 -13.31
CA ALA A 97 7.30 -5.14 -14.55
C ALA A 97 8.03 -5.93 -15.63
#